data_AF-A0A963A9T2-F1
#
_entry.id   AF-A0A963A9T2-F1
#
_cell.length_a   1.000
_cell.length_b   1.000
_cell.length_c   1.000
_cell.angle_alpha   90.00
_cell.angle_beta   90.00
_cell.angle_gamma   90.00
#
_symmetry.space_group_name_H-M   'P 1'
#
loop_
_entity.id
_entity.type
_entity.pdbx_description
1 polymer ?
#
loop_
_entity_poly.entity_id
_entity_poly.type
_entity_poly.pdbx_seq_one_letter_code
_entity_poly.pdbx_strand_id
1 'polypeptide(L)'
;HLETLLGGGRVGIVGYGHIGRALAARLECLGIACLVSDPWLEPGTIGHAASLDEVLRCDVISLHPELTREQPWPSYHLLGERELSLLGPGCLLVNASRGPVVDNRALYRLLVRERAPDVVLDVWEGEPHIDTDLLQRVRLGTAHIAGYSLDGKLLATQMLVAAMANQLGVAWHDPGSAAGEPAAICLHAELEPATLLRHLLEQRYPIARDDAALRQVATGPGAEPGGFDRLRREYPPRRELLASRVVVTDPDAATLAMVRGLGCRIENNANPPGTD
;
A
#
# COMPACT_ATOMS: atom_id res chain seq x y z
N HIS A 1 4.79 11.16 9.67
CA HIS A 1 4.64 10.70 8.27
C HIS A 1 3.56 11.46 7.54
N LEU A 2 2.27 11.22 7.79
CA LEU A 2 1.23 11.88 6.98
C LEU A 2 1.22 13.41 7.12
N GLU A 3 1.34 13.94 8.34
CA GLU A 3 1.51 15.38 8.57
C GLU A 3 2.74 15.93 7.85
N THR A 4 3.86 15.20 7.90
CA THR A 4 5.10 15.56 7.19
C THR A 4 4.87 15.67 5.69
N LEU A 5 4.20 14.67 5.09
CA LEU A 5 3.91 14.65 3.65
C LEU A 5 2.98 15.80 3.25
N LEU A 6 1.90 16.02 4.00
CA LEU A 6 0.97 17.14 3.74
C LEU A 6 1.62 18.51 4.01
N GLY A 7 2.64 18.56 4.87
CA GLY A 7 3.45 19.74 5.12
C GLY A 7 4.58 20.00 4.11
N GLY A 8 4.63 19.27 3.00
CA GLY A 8 5.64 19.43 1.94
C GLY A 8 6.74 18.38 1.91
N GLY A 9 6.62 17.32 2.72
CA GLY A 9 7.47 16.14 2.63
C GLY A 9 7.30 15.38 1.30
N ARG A 10 8.24 14.48 1.01
CA ARG A 10 8.31 13.77 -0.27
C ARG A 10 8.21 12.27 -0.11
N VAL A 11 7.56 11.63 -1.08
CA VAL A 11 7.53 10.17 -1.21
C VAL A 11 8.50 9.71 -2.31
N GLY A 12 9.40 8.81 -1.99
CA GLY A 12 10.22 8.07 -2.92
C GLY A 12 9.53 6.78 -3.37
N ILE A 13 9.38 6.57 -4.67
CA ILE A 13 8.81 5.35 -5.24
C ILE A 13 9.91 4.60 -6.01
N VAL A 14 10.15 3.35 -5.66
CA VAL A 14 11.08 2.47 -6.39
C VAL A 14 10.26 1.45 -7.18
N GLY A 15 10.37 1.48 -8.51
CA GLY A 15 9.52 0.70 -9.42
C GLY A 15 8.24 1.45 -9.80
N TYR A 16 8.06 1.67 -11.10
CA TYR A 16 6.98 2.48 -11.69
C TYR A 16 6.13 1.65 -12.68
N GLY A 17 5.84 0.42 -12.27
CA GLY A 17 4.84 -0.45 -12.88
C GLY A 17 3.41 -0.08 -12.47
N HIS A 18 2.51 -1.06 -12.46
CA HIS A 18 1.09 -0.85 -12.17
C HIS A 18 0.84 -0.21 -10.79
N ILE A 19 1.44 -0.77 -9.73
CA ILE A 19 1.26 -0.28 -8.35
C ILE A 19 1.94 1.07 -8.14
N GLY A 20 3.19 1.23 -8.60
CA GLY A 20 3.94 2.49 -8.46
C GLY A 20 3.23 3.67 -9.13
N ARG A 21 2.68 3.48 -10.34
CA ARG A 21 1.86 4.50 -11.03
C ARG A 21 0.57 4.82 -10.29
N ALA A 22 -0.12 3.79 -9.80
CA ALA A 22 -1.35 3.96 -9.05
C ALA A 22 -1.13 4.70 -7.72
N LEU A 23 0.03 4.49 -7.07
CA LEU A 23 0.44 5.25 -5.88
C LEU A 23 0.77 6.70 -6.25
N ALA A 24 1.60 6.93 -7.26
CA ALA A 24 2.00 8.27 -7.70
C ALA A 24 0.79 9.14 -8.06
N ALA A 25 -0.19 8.60 -8.80
CA ALA A 25 -1.41 9.31 -9.17
C ALA A 25 -2.23 9.73 -7.94
N ARG A 26 -2.30 8.89 -6.90
CA ARG A 26 -3.00 9.23 -5.64
C ARG A 26 -2.24 10.31 -4.86
N LEU A 27 -0.92 10.23 -4.81
CA LEU A 27 -0.09 11.24 -4.15
C LEU A 27 -0.23 12.59 -4.84
N GLU A 28 -0.24 12.62 -6.17
CA GLU A 28 -0.47 13.82 -6.97
C GLU A 28 -1.84 14.45 -6.67
N CYS A 29 -2.90 13.63 -6.62
CA CYS A 29 -4.24 14.10 -6.22
C CYS A 29 -4.29 14.69 -4.80
N LEU A 30 -3.40 14.26 -3.90
CA LEU A 30 -3.27 14.78 -2.54
C LEU A 30 -2.30 15.97 -2.45
N GLY A 31 -1.70 16.40 -3.55
CA GLY A 31 -0.67 17.44 -3.57
C GLY A 31 0.65 17.02 -2.91
N ILE A 32 0.89 15.72 -2.73
CA ILE A 32 2.11 15.19 -2.11
C ILE A 32 3.14 14.95 -3.21
N ALA A 33 4.29 15.62 -3.10
CA ALA A 33 5.39 15.47 -4.05
C ALA A 33 5.99 14.06 -3.99
N CYS A 34 6.31 13.49 -5.16
CA CYS A 34 7.01 12.22 -5.25
C CYS A 34 8.22 12.27 -6.19
N LEU A 35 9.22 11.45 -5.88
CA LEU A 35 10.34 11.12 -6.75
C LEU A 35 10.26 9.64 -7.09
N VAL A 36 10.64 9.27 -8.31
CA VAL A 36 10.48 7.91 -8.80
C VAL A 36 11.77 7.39 -9.41
N SER A 37 12.20 6.19 -9.01
CA SER A 37 13.33 5.47 -9.61
C SER A 37 12.83 4.17 -10.23
N ASP A 38 12.86 4.09 -11.55
CA ASP A 38 12.66 2.84 -12.29
C ASP A 38 13.59 2.83 -13.53
N PRO A 39 14.74 2.15 -13.44
CA PRO A 39 15.76 2.21 -14.48
C PRO A 39 15.44 1.32 -15.71
N TRP A 40 14.35 0.54 -15.66
CA TRP A 40 13.89 -0.29 -16.78
C TRP A 40 13.03 0.49 -17.78
N LEU A 41 12.48 1.64 -17.37
CA LEU A 41 11.66 2.48 -18.23
C LEU A 41 12.51 3.40 -19.10
N GLU A 42 12.00 3.71 -20.29
CA GLU A 42 12.66 4.63 -21.22
C GLU A 42 12.76 6.05 -20.60
N PRO A 43 13.89 6.75 -20.81
CA PRO A 43 14.04 8.14 -20.35
C PRO A 43 12.87 9.02 -20.81
N GLY A 44 12.32 9.83 -19.90
CA GLY A 44 11.16 10.69 -20.16
C GLY A 44 9.80 10.05 -19.90
N THR A 45 9.73 8.73 -19.63
CA THR A 45 8.47 8.06 -19.23
C THR A 45 7.93 8.56 -17.89
N ILE A 46 8.83 9.00 -17.02
CA ILE A 46 8.55 9.37 -15.64
C ILE A 46 8.79 10.89 -15.50
N GLY A 47 7.74 11.65 -15.18
CA GLY A 47 7.85 13.11 -15.04
C GLY A 47 8.74 13.57 -13.88
N HIS A 48 8.78 12.80 -12.79
CA HIS A 48 9.60 13.07 -11.59
C HIS A 48 10.66 11.98 -11.38
N ALA A 49 11.35 11.60 -12.47
CA ALA A 49 12.42 10.61 -12.40
C ALA A 49 13.58 11.12 -11.52
N ALA A 50 14.13 10.23 -10.71
CA ALA A 50 15.32 10.49 -9.88
C ALA A 50 16.15 9.21 -9.73
N SER A 51 17.41 9.36 -9.33
CA SER A 51 18.25 8.21 -8.99
C SER A 51 17.73 7.48 -7.75
N LEU A 52 18.08 6.19 -7.61
CA LEU A 52 17.75 5.41 -6.40
C LEU A 52 18.22 6.13 -5.13
N ASP A 53 19.44 6.65 -5.13
CA ASP A 53 20.01 7.37 -3.99
C ASP A 53 19.23 8.65 -3.63
N GLU A 54 18.65 9.37 -4.59
CA GLU A 54 17.79 10.53 -4.32
C GLU A 54 16.44 10.10 -3.74
N VAL A 55 15.84 9.04 -4.30
CA VAL A 55 14.57 8.46 -3.83
C VAL A 55 14.69 7.95 -2.40
N LEU A 56 15.82 7.33 -2.03
CA LEU A 56 16.08 6.81 -0.69
C LEU A 56 16.23 7.91 0.39
N ARG A 57 16.41 9.17 0.00
CA ARG A 57 16.48 10.33 0.92
C ARG A 57 15.13 11.01 1.14
N CYS A 58 14.03 10.46 0.62
CA CYS A 58 12.68 10.94 0.86
C CYS A 58 12.20 10.64 2.30
N ASP A 59 11.14 11.32 2.73
CA ASP A 59 10.54 11.12 4.06
C ASP A 59 9.81 9.79 4.18
N VAL A 60 9.25 9.32 3.06
CA VAL A 60 8.63 8.01 2.91
C VAL A 60 9.16 7.35 1.64
N ILE A 61 9.51 6.08 1.70
CA ILE A 61 10.00 5.28 0.58
C ILE A 61 9.07 4.07 0.43
N SER A 62 8.54 3.83 -0.76
CA SER A 62 7.69 2.68 -1.06
C SER A 62 8.27 1.86 -2.21
N LEU A 63 8.49 0.57 -1.96
CA LEU A 63 9.08 -0.36 -2.91
C LEU A 63 7.99 -1.13 -3.67
N HIS A 64 8.03 -1.03 -5.00
CA HIS A 64 7.20 -1.75 -5.96
C HIS A 64 7.95 -2.38 -7.15
N PRO A 65 9.25 -2.76 -7.07
CA PRO A 65 9.90 -3.44 -8.18
C PRO A 65 9.44 -4.91 -8.26
N GLU A 66 9.57 -5.50 -9.45
CA GLU A 66 9.61 -6.95 -9.59
C GLU A 66 10.91 -7.50 -8.99
N LEU A 67 10.92 -8.75 -8.51
CA LEU A 67 12.15 -9.39 -8.04
C LEU A 67 12.89 -10.03 -9.22
N THR A 68 14.06 -9.52 -9.54
CA THR A 68 14.90 -10.01 -10.63
C THR A 68 16.37 -9.99 -10.25
N ARG A 69 17.14 -10.92 -10.83
CA ARG A 69 18.62 -10.92 -10.80
C ARG A 69 19.21 -10.49 -12.15
N GLU A 70 18.34 -10.12 -13.10
CA GLU A 70 18.73 -9.74 -14.44
C GLU A 70 19.51 -8.43 -14.43
N GLN A 71 20.58 -8.42 -15.23
CA GLN A 71 21.38 -7.23 -15.49
C GLN A 71 20.67 -6.39 -16.56
N PRO A 72 20.86 -5.05 -16.58
CA PRO A 72 21.81 -4.29 -15.75
C PRO A 72 21.28 -3.83 -14.39
N TRP A 73 19.99 -4.03 -14.09
CA TRP A 73 19.35 -3.49 -12.90
C TRP A 73 18.68 -4.58 -12.04
N PRO A 74 19.47 -5.46 -11.40
CA PRO A 74 18.92 -6.49 -10.52
C PRO A 74 18.26 -5.84 -9.31
N SER A 75 17.13 -6.40 -8.86
CA SER A 75 16.41 -5.94 -7.68
C SER A 75 16.57 -6.88 -6.47
N TYR A 76 17.19 -8.05 -6.64
CA TYR A 76 17.60 -8.89 -5.51
C TYR A 76 18.63 -8.15 -4.65
N HIS A 77 18.28 -7.94 -3.38
CA HIS A 77 19.01 -7.08 -2.43
C HIS A 77 19.27 -5.68 -2.97
N LEU A 78 18.30 -5.12 -3.70
CA LEU A 78 18.34 -3.74 -4.16
C LEU A 78 18.63 -2.78 -3.02
N LEU A 79 18.02 -3.02 -1.85
CA LEU A 79 18.36 -2.33 -0.61
C LEU A 79 19.26 -3.23 0.24
N GLY A 80 20.56 -3.14 0.00
CA GLY A 80 21.61 -3.71 0.83
C GLY A 80 22.09 -2.73 1.92
N GLU A 81 23.20 -3.06 2.58
CA GLU A 81 23.74 -2.24 3.69
C GLU A 81 24.08 -0.80 3.28
N ARG A 82 24.55 -0.59 2.04
CA ARG A 82 24.84 0.75 1.51
C ARG A 82 23.57 1.57 1.33
N GLU A 83 22.58 1.04 0.62
CA GLU A 83 21.33 1.73 0.31
C GLU A 83 20.54 2.03 1.58
N LEU A 84 20.46 1.06 2.49
CA LEU A 84 19.80 1.22 3.78
C LEU A 84 20.45 2.33 4.63
N SER A 85 21.75 2.58 4.46
CA SER A 85 22.44 3.68 5.15
C SER A 85 22.10 5.08 4.63
N LEU A 86 21.46 5.18 3.45
CA LEU A 86 21.01 6.44 2.88
C LEU A 86 19.67 6.93 3.44
N LEU A 87 18.93 6.03 4.10
CA LEU A 87 17.63 6.34 4.67
C LEU A 87 17.75 7.41 5.76
N GLY A 88 16.85 8.40 5.71
CA GLY A 88 16.81 9.47 6.70
C GLY A 88 16.42 8.95 8.09
N PRO A 89 16.94 9.55 9.19
CA PRO A 89 16.51 9.17 10.53
C PRO A 89 15.03 9.45 10.71
N GLY A 90 14.26 8.43 11.11
CA GLY A 90 12.81 8.54 11.27
C GLY A 90 12.03 8.69 9.96
N CYS A 91 12.62 8.38 8.79
CA CYS A 91 11.84 8.19 7.56
C CYS A 91 11.00 6.90 7.65
N LEU A 92 10.06 6.70 6.73
CA LEU A 92 9.29 5.47 6.60
C LEU A 92 9.74 4.67 5.38
N LEU A 93 10.16 3.41 5.56
CA LEU A 93 10.35 2.45 4.47
C LEU A 93 9.18 1.47 4.43
N VAL A 94 8.58 1.28 3.25
CA VAL A 94 7.52 0.31 3.01
C VAL A 94 7.95 -0.68 1.94
N ASN A 95 7.98 -1.97 2.28
CA ASN A 95 8.13 -3.04 1.28
C ASN A 95 6.88 -3.93 1.26
N ALA A 96 6.11 -3.80 0.19
CA ALA A 96 4.99 -4.69 -0.15
C ALA A 96 5.16 -5.28 -1.55
N SER A 97 6.40 -5.38 -2.03
CA SER A 97 6.76 -5.93 -3.34
C SER A 97 7.13 -7.40 -3.24
N ARG A 98 8.41 -7.70 -3.01
CA ARG A 98 8.98 -9.02 -2.74
C ARG A 98 10.00 -8.93 -1.62
N GLY A 99 10.05 -9.94 -0.76
CA GLY A 99 10.92 -9.96 0.42
C GLY A 99 12.39 -9.70 0.09
N PRO A 100 13.01 -10.49 -0.80
CA PRO A 100 14.42 -10.34 -1.16
C PRO A 100 14.80 -9.08 -1.93
N VAL A 101 13.89 -8.11 -2.10
CA VAL A 101 14.27 -6.77 -2.59
C VAL A 101 15.08 -6.02 -1.53
N VAL A 102 14.82 -6.31 -0.25
CA VAL A 102 15.58 -5.79 0.89
C VAL A 102 16.38 -6.94 1.49
N ASP A 103 17.66 -6.73 1.77
CA ASP A 103 18.43 -7.66 2.61
C ASP A 103 17.92 -7.55 4.05
N ASN A 104 17.12 -8.54 4.49
CA ASN A 104 16.47 -8.51 5.79
C ASN A 104 17.46 -8.54 6.95
N ARG A 105 18.65 -9.14 6.76
CA ARG A 105 19.70 -9.17 7.78
C ARG A 105 20.40 -7.83 7.90
N ALA A 106 20.66 -7.15 6.78
CA ALA A 106 21.16 -5.78 6.80
C ALA A 106 20.13 -4.82 7.42
N LEU A 107 18.85 -4.99 7.10
CA LEU A 107 17.75 -4.22 7.67
C LEU A 107 17.66 -4.40 9.19
N TYR A 108 17.71 -5.62 9.70
CA TYR A 108 17.74 -5.88 11.15
C TYR A 108 18.91 -5.15 11.82
N ARG A 109 20.12 -5.23 11.24
CA ARG A 109 21.31 -4.54 11.76
C ARG A 109 21.18 -3.01 11.76
N LEU A 110 20.39 -2.43 10.85
CA LEU A 110 20.05 -1.02 10.87
C LEU A 110 19.05 -0.70 12.00
N LEU A 111 17.99 -1.51 12.13
CA LEU A 111 16.90 -1.27 13.07
C LEU A 111 17.25 -1.43 14.55
N VAL A 112 18.33 -2.15 14.87
CA VAL A 112 18.85 -2.24 16.25
C VAL A 112 19.61 -0.98 16.69
N ARG A 113 19.92 -0.05 15.78
CA ARG A 113 20.63 1.19 16.08
C ARG A 113 19.67 2.27 16.59
N GLU A 114 20.21 3.25 17.30
CA GLU A 114 19.45 4.45 17.67
C GLU A 114 19.06 5.25 16.42
N ARG A 115 17.90 5.92 16.45
CA ARG A 115 17.37 6.76 15.35
C ARG A 115 17.15 6.02 14.03
N ALA A 116 16.83 4.73 14.11
CA ALA A 116 16.45 3.91 12.97
C ALA A 116 15.19 4.48 12.24
N PRO A 117 15.02 4.20 10.94
CA PRO A 117 13.78 4.51 10.23
C PRO A 117 12.61 3.66 10.75
N ASP A 118 11.40 4.15 10.56
CA ASP A 118 10.21 3.31 10.65
C ASP A 118 10.15 2.38 9.44
N VAL A 119 9.79 1.12 9.67
CA VAL A 119 9.71 0.13 8.59
C VAL A 119 8.36 -0.60 8.63
N VAL A 120 7.75 -0.76 7.47
CA VAL A 120 6.56 -1.57 7.25
C VAL A 120 6.86 -2.64 6.22
N LEU A 121 6.70 -3.91 6.58
CA LEU A 121 6.92 -5.06 5.69
C LEU A 121 5.63 -5.85 5.52
N ASP A 122 5.17 -6.03 4.29
CA ASP A 122 4.20 -7.08 3.97
C ASP A 122 4.90 -8.35 3.48
N VAL A 123 6.13 -8.23 3.01
CA VAL A 123 6.88 -9.31 2.38
C VAL A 123 8.23 -9.51 3.06
N TRP A 124 8.70 -10.74 3.10
CA TRP A 124 9.84 -11.16 3.92
C TRP A 124 10.78 -12.08 3.14
N GLU A 125 12.08 -12.00 3.41
CA GLU A 125 12.99 -13.06 2.98
C GLU A 125 12.68 -14.35 3.75
N GLY A 126 12.68 -15.48 3.04
CA GLY A 126 12.48 -16.80 3.64
C GLY A 126 11.04 -17.21 3.90
N GLU A 127 10.04 -16.48 3.37
CA GLU A 127 8.62 -16.86 3.51
C GLU A 127 8.37 -18.35 3.19
N PRO A 128 7.55 -19.05 4.00
CA PRO A 128 6.78 -18.54 5.15
C PRO A 128 7.57 -18.45 6.47
N HIS A 129 8.85 -18.81 6.48
CA HIS A 129 9.72 -18.84 7.68
C HIS A 129 10.46 -17.51 7.85
N ILE A 130 9.71 -16.49 8.25
CA ILE A 130 10.23 -15.12 8.39
C ILE A 130 11.15 -14.98 9.60
N ASP A 131 12.04 -13.99 9.56
CA ASP A 131 12.85 -13.59 10.71
C ASP A 131 11.98 -12.90 11.77
N THR A 132 11.75 -13.57 12.89
CA THR A 132 10.91 -13.06 13.99
C THR A 132 11.58 -11.93 14.75
N ASP A 133 12.91 -11.89 14.82
CA ASP A 133 13.64 -10.81 15.48
C ASP A 133 13.48 -9.53 14.64
N LEU A 134 13.51 -9.64 13.31
CA LEU A 134 13.17 -8.53 12.43
C LEU A 134 11.71 -8.10 12.59
N LEU A 135 10.76 -9.04 12.64
CA LEU A 135 9.34 -8.71 12.86
C LEU A 135 9.14 -7.88 14.14
N GLN A 136 9.86 -8.18 15.22
CA GLN A 136 9.78 -7.40 16.47
C GLN A 136 10.32 -5.97 16.34
N ARG A 137 11.16 -5.68 15.33
CA ARG A 137 11.77 -4.37 15.12
C ARG A 137 11.00 -3.49 14.14
N VAL A 138 10.23 -4.07 13.22
CA VAL A 138 9.43 -3.28 12.27
C VAL A 138 8.21 -2.66 12.96
N ARG A 139 7.78 -1.49 12.46
CA ARG A 139 6.62 -0.76 12.96
C ARG A 139 5.32 -1.52 12.67
N LEU A 140 5.19 -2.06 11.46
CA LEU A 140 4.09 -2.97 11.09
C LEU A 140 4.64 -4.09 10.20
N GLY A 141 4.16 -5.31 10.41
CA GLY A 141 4.50 -6.48 9.64
C GLY A 141 3.26 -7.28 9.27
N THR A 142 3.02 -7.60 8.01
CA THR A 142 1.87 -8.42 7.57
C THR A 142 2.29 -9.65 6.77
N ALA A 143 1.40 -10.63 6.63
CA ALA A 143 1.72 -11.95 6.09
C ALA A 143 1.56 -12.04 4.57
N HIS A 144 2.16 -11.11 3.81
CA HIS A 144 2.07 -11.07 2.34
C HIS A 144 0.63 -11.04 1.82
N ILE A 145 -0.14 -10.09 2.32
CA ILE A 145 -1.58 -9.90 2.08
C ILE A 145 -1.94 -8.50 1.59
N ALA A 146 -0.96 -7.63 1.26
CA ALA A 146 -1.24 -6.28 0.79
C ALA A 146 -2.17 -6.26 -0.43
N GLY A 147 -2.07 -7.26 -1.32
CA GLY A 147 -2.95 -7.42 -2.48
C GLY A 147 -4.26 -8.19 -2.25
N TYR A 148 -4.58 -8.64 -1.03
CA TYR A 148 -5.68 -9.57 -0.76
C TYR A 148 -7.05 -8.87 -0.57
N SER A 149 -7.41 -7.96 -1.47
CA SER A 149 -8.79 -7.44 -1.52
C SER A 149 -9.72 -8.42 -2.22
N LEU A 150 -11.00 -8.42 -1.82
CA LEU A 150 -12.05 -9.10 -2.54
C LEU A 150 -12.25 -8.48 -3.93
N ASP A 151 -12.25 -7.15 -4.00
CA ASP A 151 -12.40 -6.39 -5.24
C ASP A 151 -11.29 -6.73 -6.24
N GLY A 152 -10.03 -6.81 -5.80
CA GLY A 152 -8.89 -7.19 -6.65
C GLY A 152 -8.97 -8.64 -7.16
N LYS A 153 -9.40 -9.59 -6.32
CA LYS A 153 -9.61 -10.99 -6.76
C LYS A 153 -10.72 -11.11 -7.81
N LEU A 154 -11.81 -10.37 -7.64
CA LEU A 154 -12.90 -10.31 -8.60
C LEU A 154 -12.45 -9.67 -9.91
N LEU A 155 -11.77 -8.52 -9.85
CA LEU A 155 -11.24 -7.82 -11.01
C LEU A 155 -10.28 -8.70 -11.82
N ALA A 156 -9.35 -9.39 -11.17
CA ALA A 156 -8.45 -10.32 -11.85
C ALA A 156 -9.20 -11.42 -12.61
N THR A 157 -10.25 -11.98 -11.98
CA THR A 157 -11.10 -13.00 -12.61
C THR A 157 -11.84 -12.42 -13.81
N GLN A 158 -12.45 -11.24 -13.67
CA GLN A 158 -13.14 -10.53 -14.75
C GLN A 158 -12.20 -10.24 -15.94
N MET A 159 -10.98 -9.77 -15.68
CA MET A 159 -9.98 -9.51 -16.72
C MET A 159 -9.61 -10.78 -17.50
N LEU A 160 -9.42 -11.91 -16.82
CA LEU A 160 -9.13 -13.19 -17.46
C LEU A 160 -10.30 -13.70 -18.30
N VAL A 161 -11.53 -13.62 -17.78
CA VAL A 161 -12.73 -14.02 -18.51
C VAL A 161 -12.95 -13.14 -19.74
N ALA A 162 -12.77 -11.82 -19.60
CA ALA A 162 -12.86 -10.89 -20.72
C ALA A 162 -11.81 -11.19 -21.81
N ALA A 163 -10.56 -11.45 -21.43
CA ALA A 163 -9.50 -11.81 -22.36
C ALA A 163 -9.79 -13.13 -23.08
N MET A 164 -10.28 -14.15 -22.35
CA MET A 164 -10.68 -15.42 -22.93
C MET A 164 -11.89 -15.27 -23.87
N ALA A 165 -12.89 -14.49 -23.48
CA ALA A 165 -14.07 -14.23 -24.30
C ALA A 165 -13.70 -13.57 -25.63
N ASN A 166 -12.81 -12.57 -25.58
CA ASN A 166 -12.27 -11.92 -26.76
C ASN A 166 -11.52 -12.91 -27.67
N GLN A 167 -10.67 -13.77 -27.08
CA GLN A 167 -9.91 -14.76 -27.84
C GLN A 167 -10.79 -15.82 -28.50
N LEU A 168 -11.92 -16.17 -27.88
CA LEU A 168 -12.89 -17.15 -28.40
C LEU A 168 -13.97 -16.52 -29.28
N GLY A 169 -14.01 -15.18 -29.42
CA GLY A 169 -15.04 -14.47 -30.17
C GLY A 169 -16.45 -14.60 -29.56
N VAL A 170 -16.56 -14.84 -28.26
CA VAL A 170 -17.84 -14.96 -27.55
C VAL A 170 -18.19 -13.65 -26.85
N ALA A 171 -19.48 -13.28 -26.88
CA ALA A 171 -19.95 -12.12 -26.15
C ALA A 171 -19.91 -12.41 -24.64
N TRP A 172 -19.27 -11.51 -23.88
CA TRP A 172 -19.25 -11.57 -22.43
C TRP A 172 -19.61 -10.20 -21.86
N HIS A 173 -20.40 -10.22 -20.79
CA HIS A 173 -20.77 -9.03 -20.03
C HIS A 173 -20.39 -9.30 -18.58
N ASP A 174 -19.84 -8.27 -17.93
CA ASP A 174 -19.48 -8.36 -16.53
C ASP A 174 -20.75 -8.55 -15.68
N PRO A 175 -20.88 -9.67 -14.93
CA PRO A 175 -22.01 -9.88 -14.03
C PRO A 175 -21.96 -8.98 -12.79
N GLY A 176 -20.88 -8.22 -12.58
CA GLY A 176 -20.63 -7.45 -11.37
C GLY A 176 -20.22 -8.32 -10.19
N SER A 177 -20.24 -7.73 -8.99
CA SER A 177 -19.86 -8.41 -7.75
C SER A 177 -21.08 -8.92 -6.99
N ALA A 178 -21.10 -10.22 -6.68
CA ALA A 178 -22.09 -10.81 -5.76
C ALA A 178 -21.86 -10.42 -4.29
N ALA A 179 -20.73 -9.79 -3.95
CA ALA A 179 -20.37 -9.44 -2.58
C ALA A 179 -21.14 -8.24 -2.01
N GLY A 180 -22.09 -7.69 -2.76
CA GLY A 180 -22.82 -6.47 -2.41
C GLY A 180 -21.93 -5.23 -2.39
N GLU A 181 -22.54 -4.07 -2.20
CA GLU A 181 -21.81 -2.82 -2.02
C GLU A 181 -21.46 -2.60 -0.53
N PRO A 182 -20.23 -2.16 -0.19
CA PRO A 182 -19.89 -1.86 1.20
C PRO A 182 -20.73 -0.67 1.72
N ALA A 183 -20.97 -0.65 3.03
CA ALA A 183 -21.60 0.50 3.69
C ALA A 183 -20.82 1.80 3.41
N ALA A 184 -21.53 2.90 3.20
CA ALA A 184 -20.92 4.21 2.98
C ALA A 184 -20.06 4.61 4.19
N ILE A 185 -18.97 5.32 3.93
CA ILE A 185 -18.11 5.90 4.96
C ILE A 185 -18.63 7.29 5.28
N CYS A 186 -18.88 7.58 6.55
CA CYS A 186 -19.27 8.91 7.01
C CYS A 186 -18.03 9.71 7.44
N LEU A 187 -17.88 10.91 6.88
CA LEU A 187 -16.84 11.87 7.19
C LEU A 187 -17.43 13.20 7.65
N HIS A 188 -16.70 13.90 8.52
CA HIS A 188 -16.98 15.29 8.89
C HIS A 188 -15.86 16.17 8.30
N ALA A 189 -16.23 17.24 7.60
CA ALA A 189 -15.27 18.11 6.91
C ALA A 189 -14.42 18.97 7.87
N GLU A 190 -14.84 19.16 9.12
CA GLU A 190 -14.10 19.93 10.14
C GLU A 190 -12.81 19.24 10.62
N LEU A 191 -12.55 18.00 10.19
CA LEU A 191 -11.34 17.27 10.56
C LEU A 191 -10.13 17.81 9.81
N GLU A 192 -9.02 17.98 10.53
CA GLU A 192 -7.71 18.25 9.93
C GLU A 192 -7.38 17.21 8.83
N PRO A 193 -6.77 17.62 7.69
CA PRO A 193 -6.59 16.75 6.52
C PRO A 193 -5.93 15.39 6.83
N ALA A 194 -4.90 15.37 7.67
CA ALA A 194 -4.24 14.13 8.07
C ALA A 194 -5.17 13.19 8.86
N THR A 195 -6.00 13.75 9.74
CA THR A 195 -6.99 13.00 10.54
C THR A 195 -8.09 12.45 9.66
N LEU A 196 -8.57 13.25 8.70
CA LEU A 196 -9.58 12.82 7.73
C LEU A 196 -9.09 11.62 6.91
N LEU A 197 -7.88 11.70 6.36
CA LEU A 197 -7.27 10.62 5.59
C LEU A 197 -7.11 9.33 6.41
N ARG A 198 -6.65 9.44 7.66
CA ARG A 198 -6.54 8.28 8.57
C ARG A 198 -7.89 7.63 8.78
N HIS A 199 -8.90 8.42 9.16
CA HIS A 199 -10.24 7.91 9.41
C HIS A 199 -10.79 7.22 8.17
N LEU A 200 -10.69 7.84 7.00
CA LEU A 200 -11.16 7.25 5.74
C LEU A 200 -10.49 5.90 5.44
N LEU A 201 -9.16 5.80 5.60
CA LEU A 201 -8.40 4.57 5.35
C LEU A 201 -8.75 3.47 6.37
N GLU A 202 -8.84 3.81 7.66
CA GLU A 202 -9.13 2.87 8.74
C GLU A 202 -10.55 2.28 8.67
N GLN A 203 -11.51 3.01 8.07
CA GLN A 203 -12.87 2.50 7.82
C GLN A 203 -12.92 1.36 6.79
N ARG A 204 -11.87 1.17 5.99
CA ARG A 204 -11.76 0.07 5.03
C ARG A 204 -10.70 -0.94 5.39
N TYR A 205 -9.58 -0.47 5.91
CA TYR A 205 -8.45 -1.35 6.17
C TYR A 205 -7.63 -0.92 7.39
N PRO A 206 -7.97 -1.41 8.59
CA PRO A 206 -7.16 -1.23 9.78
C PRO A 206 -5.98 -2.23 9.79
N ILE A 207 -4.88 -1.90 9.09
CA ILE A 207 -3.68 -2.75 8.93
C ILE A 207 -3.10 -3.28 10.25
N ALA A 208 -3.27 -2.55 11.36
CA ALA A 208 -2.83 -2.98 12.68
C ALA A 208 -3.43 -4.32 13.14
N ARG A 209 -4.61 -4.70 12.62
CA ARG A 209 -5.21 -6.01 12.90
C ARG A 209 -4.42 -7.15 12.26
N ASP A 210 -3.94 -6.96 11.04
CA ASP A 210 -3.15 -7.96 10.33
C ASP A 210 -1.74 -8.09 10.94
N ASP A 211 -1.17 -6.96 11.38
CA ASP A 211 0.09 -6.96 12.14
C ASP A 211 -0.03 -7.72 13.47
N ALA A 212 -1.07 -7.42 14.25
CA ALA A 212 -1.33 -8.13 15.50
C ALA A 212 -1.52 -9.64 15.26
N ALA A 213 -2.24 -10.03 14.20
CA ALA A 213 -2.44 -11.42 13.84
C ALA A 213 -1.13 -12.13 13.46
N LEU A 214 -0.27 -11.50 12.66
CA LEU A 214 1.05 -12.05 12.32
C LEU A 214 1.91 -12.22 13.57
N ARG A 215 2.00 -11.18 14.41
CA ARG A 215 2.78 -11.24 15.66
C ARG A 215 2.29 -12.34 16.60
N GLN A 216 0.97 -12.53 16.69
CA GLN A 216 0.38 -13.58 17.50
C GLN A 216 0.83 -14.97 17.05
N VAL A 217 0.75 -15.27 15.74
CA VAL A 217 1.10 -16.61 15.24
C VAL A 217 2.61 -16.84 15.11
N ALA A 218 3.40 -15.78 14.94
CA ALA A 218 4.85 -15.89 14.73
C ALA A 218 5.67 -15.76 16.03
N THR A 219 5.21 -14.96 17.00
CA THR A 219 5.98 -14.63 18.23
C THR A 219 5.20 -14.76 19.53
N GLY A 220 3.87 -14.95 19.45
CA GLY A 220 3.01 -15.02 20.64
C GLY A 220 3.18 -16.31 21.45
N PRO A 221 2.61 -16.37 22.67
CA PRO A 221 2.49 -17.60 23.43
C PRO A 221 1.70 -18.63 22.61
N GLY A 222 2.35 -19.72 22.21
CA GLY A 222 1.75 -20.72 21.32
C GLY A 222 1.96 -20.44 19.83
N ALA A 223 3.04 -19.73 19.45
CA ALA A 223 3.47 -19.57 18.07
C ALA A 223 3.31 -20.86 17.27
N GLU A 224 2.65 -20.74 16.12
CA GLU A 224 2.07 -21.88 15.42
C GLU A 224 2.88 -22.20 14.17
N PRO A 225 3.42 -23.43 14.03
CA PRO A 225 4.00 -23.87 12.76
C PRO A 225 2.98 -23.72 11.62
N GLY A 226 3.37 -23.02 10.56
CA GLY A 226 2.48 -22.74 9.42
C GLY A 226 1.45 -21.63 9.65
N GLY A 227 1.50 -20.89 10.77
CA GLY A 227 0.59 -19.78 11.07
C GLY A 227 0.60 -18.69 9.99
N PHE A 228 1.76 -18.40 9.39
CA PHE A 228 1.92 -17.44 8.29
C PHE A 228 1.03 -17.80 7.09
N ASP A 229 1.10 -19.05 6.60
CA ASP A 229 0.28 -19.50 5.47
C ASP A 229 -1.19 -19.65 5.84
N ARG A 230 -1.51 -20.00 7.09
CA ARG A 230 -2.90 -20.01 7.57
C ARG A 230 -3.53 -18.63 7.44
N LEU A 231 -2.85 -17.58 7.90
CA LEU A 231 -3.35 -16.19 7.80
C LEU A 231 -3.67 -15.79 6.37
N ARG A 232 -2.85 -16.22 5.40
CA ARG A 232 -3.06 -15.97 3.97
C ARG A 232 -4.27 -16.74 3.44
N ARG A 233 -4.35 -18.04 3.76
CA ARG A 233 -5.40 -18.92 3.28
C ARG A 233 -6.79 -18.53 3.81
N GLU A 234 -6.85 -18.14 5.07
CA GLU A 234 -8.08 -17.82 5.81
C GLU A 234 -8.31 -16.31 5.91
N TYR A 235 -7.63 -15.51 5.08
CA TYR A 235 -7.70 -14.06 5.13
C TYR A 235 -9.15 -13.57 4.95
N PRO A 236 -9.67 -12.74 5.88
CA PRO A 236 -11.05 -12.29 5.82
C PRO A 236 -11.30 -11.44 4.55
N PRO A 237 -12.55 -11.40 4.04
CA PRO A 237 -12.89 -10.50 2.95
C PRO A 237 -12.60 -9.04 3.32
N ARG A 238 -11.68 -8.42 2.57
CA ARG A 238 -11.33 -7.00 2.70
C ARG A 238 -11.77 -6.24 1.47
N ARG A 239 -12.45 -5.11 1.66
CA ARG A 239 -12.86 -4.22 0.56
C ARG A 239 -11.84 -3.12 0.32
N GLU A 240 -11.75 -2.64 -0.91
CA GLU A 240 -10.88 -1.51 -1.26
C GLU A 240 -11.47 -0.15 -0.89
N LEU A 241 -10.61 0.85 -0.72
CA LEU A 241 -11.04 2.24 -0.63
C LEU A 241 -11.53 2.77 -1.98
N LEU A 242 -10.89 2.35 -3.07
CA LEU A 242 -11.25 2.74 -4.42
C LEU A 242 -12.74 2.44 -4.68
N ALA A 243 -13.45 3.41 -5.26
CA ALA A 243 -14.88 3.40 -5.51
C ALA A 243 -15.78 3.28 -4.27
N SER A 244 -15.26 3.38 -3.04
CA SER A 244 -16.09 3.44 -1.84
C SER A 244 -17.02 4.65 -1.86
N ARG A 245 -18.26 4.45 -1.42
CA ARG A 245 -19.23 5.53 -1.17
C ARG A 245 -18.84 6.28 0.09
N VAL A 246 -18.81 7.61 0.00
CA VAL A 246 -18.44 8.49 1.11
C VAL A 246 -19.51 9.58 1.24
N VAL A 247 -20.11 9.68 2.42
CA VAL A 247 -21.01 10.77 2.80
C VAL A 247 -20.19 11.77 3.60
N VAL A 248 -20.14 13.01 3.12
CA VAL A 248 -19.41 14.10 3.79
C VAL A 248 -20.42 15.05 4.40
N THR A 249 -20.38 15.18 5.72
CA THR A 249 -21.15 16.17 6.49
C THR A 249 -20.43 17.51 6.43
N ASP A 250 -21.18 18.59 6.17
CA ASP A 250 -20.71 19.97 6.01
C ASP A 250 -19.56 20.14 4.99
N PRO A 251 -19.72 19.65 3.75
CA PRO A 251 -18.61 19.48 2.83
C PRO A 251 -17.96 20.81 2.39
N ASP A 252 -16.64 20.88 2.49
CA ASP A 252 -15.82 21.92 1.86
C ASP A 252 -15.13 21.40 0.57
N ALA A 253 -14.67 22.33 -0.27
CA ALA A 253 -14.07 21.99 -1.57
C ALA A 253 -12.79 21.15 -1.46
N ALA A 254 -11.96 21.39 -0.44
CA ALA A 254 -10.71 20.67 -0.24
C ALA A 254 -10.96 19.22 0.19
N THR A 255 -11.90 19.02 1.13
CA THR A 255 -12.33 17.67 1.55
C THR A 255 -12.90 16.88 0.36
N LEU A 256 -13.78 17.49 -0.44
CA LEU A 256 -14.35 16.79 -1.61
C LEU A 256 -13.30 16.45 -2.67
N ALA A 257 -12.33 17.34 -2.90
CA ALA A 257 -11.22 17.08 -3.82
C ALA A 257 -10.36 15.91 -3.33
N MET A 258 -10.02 15.87 -2.04
CA MET A 258 -9.26 14.80 -1.42
C MET A 258 -9.97 13.45 -1.53
N VAL A 259 -11.26 13.38 -1.19
CA VAL A 259 -12.07 12.16 -1.30
C VAL A 259 -12.12 11.64 -2.73
N ARG A 260 -12.35 12.52 -3.72
CA ARG A 260 -12.33 12.15 -5.15
C ARG A 260 -10.94 11.70 -5.59
N GLY A 261 -9.89 12.38 -5.13
CA GLY A 261 -8.50 12.09 -5.45
C GLY A 261 -8.05 10.68 -5.03
N LEU A 262 -8.63 10.16 -3.95
CA LEU A 262 -8.43 8.78 -3.50
C LEU A 262 -9.26 7.74 -4.28
N GLY A 263 -10.10 8.21 -5.21
CA GLY A 263 -10.97 7.38 -6.04
C GLY A 263 -12.30 7.02 -5.38
N CYS A 264 -12.71 7.70 -4.31
CA CYS A 264 -14.01 7.49 -3.67
C CYS A 264 -15.14 8.21 -4.42
N ARG A 265 -16.36 7.68 -4.29
CA ARG A 265 -17.59 8.27 -4.83
C ARG A 265 -18.30 9.05 -3.73
N ILE A 266 -18.45 10.35 -3.92
CA ILE A 266 -19.20 11.19 -2.97
C ILE A 266 -20.69 10.94 -3.19
N GLU A 267 -21.37 10.66 -2.10
CA GLU A 267 -22.82 10.55 -2.05
C GLU A 267 -23.39 11.82 -1.40
N ASN A 268 -24.22 12.54 -2.16
CA ASN A 268 -24.90 13.71 -1.64
C ASN A 268 -25.96 13.25 -0.64
N ASN A 269 -26.03 13.90 0.52
CA ASN A 269 -27.20 13.83 1.40
C ASN A 269 -28.37 14.55 0.69
N ALA A 270 -28.97 13.90 -0.31
CA ALA A 270 -30.20 14.39 -0.93
C ALA A 270 -31.37 14.05 0.00
N ASN A 271 -31.67 14.97 0.91
CA ASN A 271 -32.81 15.03 1.84
C ASN A 271 -32.97 13.87 2.86
N PRO A 272 -33.25 14.17 4.15
CA PRO A 272 -33.89 13.18 5.00
C PRO A 272 -35.24 12.77 4.37
N PRO A 273 -35.66 11.49 4.45
CA PRO A 273 -36.97 11.08 3.98
C PRO A 273 -38.05 11.93 4.68
N GLY A 274 -39.02 12.37 3.88
CA GLY A 274 -40.06 13.36 4.18
C GLY A 274 -40.50 13.48 5.63
N THR A 275 -40.49 14.72 6.12
CA THR A 275 -41.58 15.21 6.98
C THR A 275 -42.83 15.35 6.09
N ASP A 276 -43.61 14.27 6.00
CA ASP A 276 -45.04 14.32 5.71
C ASP A 276 -45.82 14.08 7.01
#